data_AF-A0AAD5DRJ4-F1
#
_entry.id   AF-A0AAD5DRJ4-F1
#
_cell.length_a   1.000
_cell.length_b   1.000
_cell.length_c   1.000
_cell.angle_alpha   90.00
_cell.angle_beta   90.00
_cell.angle_gamma   90.00
#
_symmetry.space_group_name_H-M   'P 1'
#
loop_
_entity.id
_entity.type
_entity.pdbx_description
1 polymer ?
#
loop_
_entity_poly.entity_id
_entity_poly.type
_entity_poly.pdbx_seq_one_letter_code
_entity_poly.pdbx_strand_id
1 'polypeptide(L)'
;MAAPAGDSVQQLQQIAQEVLPQMVEQAVEQAVQPLRQTVQNLQQTVQELQGMLVTSGNALSRLQNHRNTIADPMLPLRKERHPQPAPPGAAAGAAAPLAGAFGAQPPPGVFPPTWRAVHLLTHAQLDTLAAFYEEDFGHKRTMQLSQRRELFKTFITGCEPQQML
;
A
#
# COMPACT_ATOMS: atom_id res chain seq x y z
N MET A 1 69.63 6.32 -39.40
CA MET A 1 68.43 5.46 -39.25
C MET A 1 67.80 5.79 -37.91
N ALA A 2 66.81 6.69 -37.89
CA ALA A 2 66.06 7.04 -36.68
C ALA A 2 64.70 6.37 -36.78
N ALA A 3 64.47 5.38 -35.91
CA ALA A 3 63.24 4.60 -35.82
C ALA A 3 62.18 5.34 -34.96
N PRO A 4 60.90 4.92 -35.01
CA PRO A 4 59.72 5.79 -34.97
C PRO A 4 59.21 6.02 -33.55
N ALA A 5 59.63 7.12 -32.93
CA ALA A 5 59.04 7.56 -31.66
C ALA A 5 57.65 8.20 -31.84
N GLY A 6 57.28 8.61 -33.07
CA GLY A 6 56.00 9.26 -33.36
C GLY A 6 54.80 8.30 -33.43
N ASP A 7 54.96 7.14 -34.09
CA ASP A 7 53.88 6.14 -34.25
C ASP A 7 53.48 5.50 -32.91
N SER A 8 54.44 5.26 -32.03
CA SER A 8 54.20 4.62 -30.74
C SER A 8 53.41 5.53 -29.77
N VAL A 9 53.58 6.85 -29.88
CA VAL A 9 52.80 7.83 -29.09
C VAL A 9 51.36 7.92 -29.61
N GLN A 10 51.14 7.92 -30.93
CA GLN A 10 49.80 7.94 -31.52
C GLN A 10 49.02 6.64 -31.24
N GLN A 11 49.71 5.49 -31.29
CA GLN A 11 49.10 4.19 -30.99
C GLN A 11 48.69 4.08 -29.52
N LEU A 12 49.50 4.61 -28.58
CA LEU A 12 49.12 4.74 -27.17
C LEU A 12 47.92 5.68 -26.97
N GLN A 13 47.82 6.74 -27.77
CA GLN A 13 46.71 7.69 -27.70
C GLN A 13 45.37 7.09 -28.16
N GLN A 14 45.39 6.26 -29.21
CA GLN A 14 44.21 5.51 -29.66
C GLN A 14 43.77 4.46 -28.65
N ILE A 15 44.72 3.68 -28.11
CA ILE A 15 44.42 2.69 -27.06
C ILE A 15 43.83 3.39 -25.83
N ALA A 16 44.37 4.53 -25.41
CA ALA A 16 43.79 5.29 -24.31
C ALA A 16 42.37 5.77 -24.63
N GLN A 17 42.07 6.21 -25.86
CA GLN A 17 40.73 6.68 -26.25
C GLN A 17 39.68 5.57 -26.34
N GLU A 18 40.06 4.33 -26.65
CA GLU A 18 39.12 3.21 -26.71
C GLU A 18 38.98 2.47 -25.37
N VAL A 19 40.08 2.32 -24.63
CA VAL A 19 40.11 1.53 -23.39
C VAL A 19 39.59 2.35 -22.20
N LEU A 20 39.87 3.65 -22.11
CA LEU A 20 39.39 4.48 -20.99
C LEU A 20 37.85 4.51 -20.90
N PRO A 21 37.09 4.73 -21.99
CA PRO A 21 35.63 4.73 -21.93
C PRO A 21 35.07 3.38 -21.47
N GLN A 22 35.56 2.26 -22.01
CA GLN A 22 35.12 0.92 -21.60
C GLN A 22 35.42 0.64 -20.13
N MET A 23 36.62 1.00 -19.66
CA MET A 23 36.98 0.82 -18.25
C MET A 23 36.11 1.68 -17.32
N VAL A 24 35.79 2.91 -17.74
CA VAL A 24 34.88 3.79 -16.99
C VAL A 24 33.46 3.22 -16.97
N GLU A 25 32.93 2.75 -18.10
CA GLU A 25 31.58 2.17 -18.18
C GLU A 25 31.46 0.93 -17.30
N GLN A 26 32.46 0.04 -17.36
CA GLN A 26 32.50 -1.16 -16.54
C GLN A 26 32.65 -0.84 -15.04
N ALA A 27 33.48 0.14 -14.69
CA ALA A 27 33.61 0.60 -13.30
C ALA A 27 32.32 1.24 -12.77
N VAL A 28 31.64 2.03 -13.59
CA VAL A 28 30.34 2.64 -13.24
C VAL A 28 29.28 1.56 -13.09
N GLU A 29 29.19 0.58 -13.98
CA GLU A 29 28.20 -0.48 -13.88
C GLU A 29 28.41 -1.36 -12.65
N GLN A 30 29.66 -1.70 -12.34
CA GLN A 30 30.01 -2.42 -11.11
C GLN A 30 29.70 -1.62 -9.85
N ALA A 31 29.83 -0.29 -9.87
CA ALA A 31 29.46 0.57 -8.76
C ALA A 31 27.93 0.74 -8.63
N VAL A 32 27.20 0.78 -9.74
CA VAL A 32 25.75 1.04 -9.77
C VAL A 32 24.91 -0.19 -9.44
N GLN A 33 25.33 -1.40 -9.82
CA GLN A 33 24.61 -2.63 -9.50
C GLN A 33 24.31 -2.83 -7.99
N PRO A 34 25.28 -2.73 -7.06
CA PRO A 34 24.99 -2.88 -5.64
C PRO A 34 24.11 -1.75 -5.10
N LEU A 35 24.23 -0.53 -5.65
CA LEU A 35 23.34 0.58 -5.31
C LEU A 35 21.89 0.27 -5.72
N ARG A 36 21.66 -0.26 -6.94
CA ARG A 36 20.32 -0.66 -7.40
C ARG A 36 19.72 -1.74 -6.51
N GLN A 37 20.51 -2.75 -6.14
CA GLN A 37 20.06 -3.82 -5.24
C GLN A 37 19.71 -3.26 -3.85
N THR A 38 20.54 -2.36 -3.33
CA THR A 38 20.30 -1.73 -2.02
C THR A 38 19.02 -0.91 -2.04
N VAL A 39 18.77 -0.14 -3.10
CA VAL A 39 17.53 0.64 -3.25
C VAL A 39 16.31 -0.29 -3.31
N GLN A 40 16.37 -1.41 -4.04
CA GLN A 40 15.27 -2.38 -4.07
C GLN A 40 15.01 -2.99 -2.69
N ASN A 41 16.06 -3.40 -1.98
CA ASN A 41 15.94 -3.96 -0.64
C ASN A 41 15.34 -2.95 0.35
N LEU A 42 15.80 -1.70 0.30
CA LEU A 42 15.25 -0.63 1.15
C LEU A 42 13.78 -0.35 0.84
N GLN A 43 13.41 -0.32 -0.45
CA GLN A 43 12.00 -0.15 -0.84
C GLN A 43 11.12 -1.27 -0.28
N GLN A 44 11.59 -2.52 -0.33
CA GLN A 44 10.87 -3.65 0.25
C GLN A 44 10.75 -3.54 1.78
N THR A 45 11.85 -3.28 2.51
CA THR A 45 11.80 -3.12 3.97
C THR A 45 10.85 -1.98 4.37
N VAL A 46 10.85 -0.86 3.64
CA VAL A 46 9.94 0.25 3.90
C VAL A 46 8.48 -0.17 3.70
N GLN A 47 8.16 -0.95 2.66
CA GLN A 47 6.81 -1.47 2.44
C GLN A 47 6.36 -2.40 3.57
N GLU A 48 7.23 -3.30 4.02
CA GLU A 48 6.95 -4.22 5.13
C GLU A 48 6.71 -3.47 6.45
N LEU A 49 7.53 -2.47 6.76
CA LEU A 49 7.37 -1.62 7.94
C LEU A 49 6.06 -0.82 7.88
N GLN A 50 5.70 -0.25 6.73
CA GLN A 50 4.42 0.41 6.55
C GLN A 50 3.26 -0.57 6.77
N GLY A 51 3.37 -1.79 6.23
CA GLY A 51 2.48 -2.93 6.48
C GLY A 51 2.21 -3.17 7.96
N MET A 52 3.30 -3.31 8.71
CA MET A 52 3.26 -3.54 10.16
C MET A 52 2.60 -2.37 10.89
N LEU A 53 2.99 -1.13 10.60
CA LEU A 53 2.45 0.06 11.28
C LEU A 53 0.93 0.20 11.07
N VAL A 54 0.44 -0.05 9.86
CA VAL A 54 -1.00 0.00 9.56
C VAL A 54 -1.74 -1.10 10.33
N THR A 55 -1.23 -2.33 10.30
CA THR A 55 -1.84 -3.47 10.98
C THR A 55 -1.87 -3.26 12.51
N SER A 56 -0.75 -2.84 13.10
CA SER A 56 -0.68 -2.54 14.54
C SER A 56 -1.57 -1.38 14.94
N GLY A 57 -1.61 -0.30 14.14
CA GLY A 57 -2.50 0.83 14.40
C GLY A 57 -3.98 0.44 14.34
N ASN A 58 -4.35 -0.44 13.41
CA ASN A 58 -5.71 -0.97 13.32
C ASN A 58 -6.03 -1.93 14.45
N ALA A 59 -5.10 -2.77 14.90
CA ALA A 59 -5.30 -3.61 16.07
C ALA A 59 -5.62 -2.77 17.33
N LEU A 60 -4.90 -1.66 17.54
CA LEU A 60 -5.19 -0.72 18.62
C LEU A 60 -6.55 -0.05 18.44
N SER A 61 -6.88 0.39 17.22
CA SER A 61 -8.17 1.01 16.92
C SER A 61 -9.33 0.03 17.15
N ARG A 62 -9.18 -1.23 16.75
CA ARG A 62 -10.12 -2.32 16.99
C ARG A 62 -10.33 -2.57 18.48
N LEU A 63 -9.24 -2.64 19.26
CA LEU A 63 -9.30 -2.80 20.71
C LEU A 63 -10.03 -1.65 21.39
N GLN A 64 -9.77 -0.41 20.97
CA GLN A 64 -10.45 0.76 21.50
C GLN A 64 -11.94 0.75 21.13
N ASN A 65 -12.26 0.52 19.85
CA ASN A 65 -13.64 0.43 19.38
C ASN A 65 -14.42 -0.65 20.13
N HIS A 66 -13.79 -1.79 20.44
CA HIS A 66 -14.39 -2.88 21.20
C HIS A 66 -14.74 -2.49 22.64
N ARG A 67 -13.90 -1.65 23.28
CA ARG A 67 -14.11 -1.20 24.67
C ARG A 67 -15.04 0.01 24.79
N ASN A 68 -15.24 0.74 23.71
CA ASN A 68 -16.08 1.94 23.67
C ASN A 68 -17.54 1.61 23.98
N THR A 69 -18.16 2.48 24.78
CA THR A 69 -19.61 2.51 24.99
C THR A 69 -20.33 3.19 23.83
N ILE A 70 -21.67 3.20 23.86
CA ILE A 70 -22.51 3.69 22.75
C ILE A 70 -22.21 5.15 22.32
N ALA A 71 -21.72 5.96 23.25
CA ALA A 71 -21.45 7.39 23.07
C ALA A 71 -19.98 7.73 22.85
N ASP A 72 -19.06 6.78 23.10
CA ASP A 72 -17.62 7.03 23.02
C ASP A 72 -17.17 7.20 21.55
N PRO A 73 -16.18 8.07 21.30
CA PRO A 73 -15.68 8.31 19.96
C PRO A 73 -14.97 7.08 19.41
N MET A 74 -15.43 6.61 18.26
CA MET A 74 -14.82 5.49 17.53
C MET A 74 -13.65 5.97 16.67
N LEU A 75 -12.64 5.11 16.54
CA LEU A 75 -11.50 5.36 15.67
C LEU A 75 -11.69 4.64 14.33
N PRO A 76 -11.50 5.36 13.20
CA PRO A 76 -11.51 4.73 11.89
C PRO A 76 -10.32 3.79 11.74
N LEU A 77 -10.55 2.67 11.05
CA LEU A 77 -9.45 1.82 10.60
C LEU A 77 -8.77 2.48 9.39
N ARG A 78 -7.48 2.22 9.24
CA ARG A 78 -6.73 2.52 8.02
C ARG A 78 -6.92 1.40 7.01
N LYS A 79 -6.79 1.71 5.72
CA LYS A 79 -6.88 0.71 4.67
C LYS A 79 -5.69 -0.27 4.73
N GLU A 80 -5.97 -1.55 4.92
CA GLU A 80 -4.98 -2.64 5.00
C GLU A 80 -4.69 -3.31 3.66
N ARG A 81 -5.57 -3.17 2.66
CA ARG A 81 -5.31 -3.72 1.32
C ARG A 81 -4.47 -2.74 0.51
N HIS A 82 -3.33 -3.22 0.04
CA HIS A 82 -2.56 -2.52 -0.98
C HIS A 82 -3.40 -2.44 -2.26
N PRO A 83 -3.33 -1.32 -3.02
CA PRO A 83 -3.93 -1.27 -4.34
C PRO A 83 -3.44 -2.47 -5.14
N GLN A 84 -4.36 -3.34 -5.53
CA GLN A 84 -4.01 -4.46 -6.38
C GLN A 84 -3.47 -3.86 -7.69
N PRO A 85 -2.26 -4.25 -8.16
CA PRO A 85 -1.73 -3.70 -9.39
C PRO A 85 -2.76 -3.94 -10.49
N ALA A 86 -3.13 -2.86 -11.19
CA ALA A 86 -4.13 -2.92 -12.23
C ALA A 86 -3.71 -3.99 -13.26
N PRO A 87 -4.64 -4.85 -13.72
CA PRO A 87 -4.29 -5.86 -14.71
C PRO A 87 -3.68 -5.19 -15.95
N PRO A 88 -2.68 -5.83 -16.61
CA PRO A 88 -2.06 -5.27 -17.79
C PRO A 88 -3.13 -4.90 -18.83
N GLY A 89 -3.22 -3.62 -19.19
CA GLY A 89 -4.22 -3.11 -20.14
C GLY A 89 -5.43 -2.39 -19.51
N ALA A 90 -5.55 -2.34 -18.18
CA ALA A 90 -6.50 -1.43 -17.54
C ALA A 90 -6.00 0.01 -17.68
N ALA A 91 -6.79 0.87 -18.34
CA ALA A 91 -6.51 2.28 -18.45
C ALA A 91 -6.28 2.88 -17.06
N ALA A 92 -5.17 3.62 -16.89
CA ALA A 92 -4.90 4.43 -15.71
C ALA A 92 -6.03 5.46 -15.54
N GLY A 93 -7.07 5.11 -14.78
CA GLY A 93 -8.25 5.97 -14.64
C GLY A 93 -9.54 5.28 -14.20
N ALA A 94 -9.63 3.94 -14.20
CA ALA A 94 -10.84 3.23 -13.77
C ALA A 94 -10.85 2.86 -12.26
N ALA A 95 -10.12 3.59 -11.42
CA ALA A 95 -10.29 3.45 -9.98
C ALA A 95 -11.62 4.12 -9.60
N ALA A 96 -12.56 3.33 -9.08
CA ALA A 96 -13.75 3.89 -8.43
C ALA A 96 -13.30 5.00 -7.46
N PRO A 97 -13.93 6.20 -7.46
CA PRO A 97 -13.39 7.42 -6.85
C PRO A 97 -13.26 7.41 -5.30
N LEU A 98 -13.46 6.24 -4.67
CA LEU A 98 -13.46 6.04 -3.22
C LEU A 98 -12.41 5.02 -2.74
N ALA A 99 -11.63 4.40 -3.64
CA ALA A 99 -10.55 3.51 -3.24
C ALA A 99 -9.39 4.33 -2.63
N GLY A 100 -9.28 4.35 -1.30
CA GLY A 100 -8.15 4.98 -0.60
C GLY A 100 -6.82 4.32 -0.91
N ALA A 101 -5.71 5.05 -0.74
CA ALA A 101 -4.37 4.47 -0.74
C ALA A 101 -4.15 3.58 0.49
N PHE A 102 -3.17 2.67 0.45
CA PHE A 102 -2.76 1.89 1.62
C PHE A 102 -2.44 2.81 2.80
N GLY A 103 -2.93 2.47 3.99
CA GLY A 103 -2.77 3.28 5.20
C GLY A 103 -3.66 4.54 5.28
N ALA A 104 -4.43 4.85 4.23
CA ALA A 104 -5.35 6.00 4.25
C ALA A 104 -6.50 5.76 5.24
N GLN A 105 -7.04 6.86 5.76
CA GLN A 105 -8.29 6.88 6.53
C GLN A 105 -9.49 7.15 5.62
N PRO A 106 -10.69 6.68 5.99
CA PRO A 106 -11.91 7.04 5.28
C PRO A 106 -12.11 8.56 5.26
N PRO A 107 -12.74 9.11 4.20
CA PRO A 107 -12.99 10.55 4.13
C PRO A 107 -13.76 11.08 5.35
N PRO A 108 -13.58 12.35 5.73
CA PRO A 108 -14.32 12.97 6.83
C PRO A 108 -15.83 12.80 6.66
N GLY A 109 -16.50 12.37 7.73
CA GLY A 109 -17.95 12.13 7.74
C GLY A 109 -18.42 10.80 7.16
N VAL A 110 -17.52 9.99 6.57
CA VAL A 110 -17.86 8.63 6.07
C VAL A 110 -17.85 7.61 7.21
N PHE A 111 -16.86 7.68 8.10
CA PHE A 111 -16.77 6.78 9.24
C PHE A 111 -17.72 7.24 10.37
N PRO A 112 -18.52 6.32 10.96
CA PRO A 112 -19.43 6.68 12.05
C PRO A 112 -18.64 7.13 13.29
N PRO A 113 -18.96 8.30 13.87
CA PRO A 113 -18.19 8.83 14.99
C PRO A 113 -18.43 8.06 16.30
N THR A 114 -19.54 7.33 16.41
CA THR A 114 -19.94 6.59 17.63
C THR A 114 -20.68 5.31 17.26
N TRP A 115 -20.78 4.39 18.22
CA TRP A 115 -21.59 3.18 18.07
C TRP A 115 -23.06 3.48 17.80
N ARG A 116 -23.61 4.54 18.39
CA ARG A 116 -24.97 5.02 18.04
C ARG A 116 -25.11 5.30 16.55
N ALA A 117 -24.11 5.93 15.93
CA ALA A 117 -24.12 6.22 14.50
C ALA A 117 -24.00 4.94 13.66
N VAL A 118 -23.27 3.91 14.12
CA VAL A 118 -23.21 2.59 13.46
C VAL A 118 -24.61 1.97 13.33
N HIS A 119 -25.43 2.08 14.37
CA HIS A 119 -26.82 1.58 14.35
C HIS A 119 -27.74 2.33 13.37
N LEU A 120 -27.33 3.51 12.91
CA LEU A 120 -28.10 4.35 11.98
C LEU A 120 -27.60 4.25 10.53
N LEU A 121 -26.52 3.51 10.27
CA LEU A 121 -25.94 3.39 8.93
C LEU A 121 -26.95 2.84 7.93
N THR A 122 -27.03 3.48 6.77
CA THR A 122 -27.84 3.04 5.62
C THR A 122 -27.06 2.06 4.73
N HIS A 123 -27.75 1.39 3.80
CA HIS A 123 -27.10 0.55 2.79
C HIS A 123 -26.03 1.33 2.01
N ALA A 124 -26.34 2.54 1.54
CA ALA A 124 -25.41 3.37 0.77
C ALA A 124 -24.16 3.76 1.57
N GLN A 125 -24.30 4.04 2.87
CA GLN A 125 -23.15 4.34 3.73
C GLN A 125 -22.29 3.09 3.97
N LEU A 126 -22.91 1.92 4.15
CA LEU A 126 -22.18 0.66 4.25
C LEU A 126 -21.50 0.27 2.93
N ASP A 127 -22.13 0.55 1.78
CA ASP A 127 -21.51 0.35 0.46
C ASP A 127 -20.32 1.28 0.25
N THR A 128 -20.41 2.52 0.73
CA THR A 128 -19.29 3.48 0.71
C THR A 128 -18.12 2.99 1.57
N LEU A 129 -18.40 2.52 2.79
CA LEU A 129 -17.40 1.95 3.69
C LEU A 129 -16.79 0.66 3.10
N ALA A 130 -17.63 -0.22 2.54
CA ALA A 130 -17.22 -1.45 1.86
C ALA A 130 -16.27 -1.15 0.69
N ALA A 131 -16.62 -0.18 -0.16
CA ALA A 131 -15.78 0.24 -1.27
C ALA A 131 -14.44 0.83 -0.81
N PHE A 132 -14.44 1.61 0.27
CA PHE A 132 -13.20 2.18 0.82
C PHE A 132 -12.27 1.10 1.37
N TYR A 133 -12.79 0.22 2.24
CA TYR A 133 -12.01 -0.85 2.88
C TYR A 133 -11.76 -2.06 1.98
N GLU A 134 -12.42 -2.13 0.82
CA GLU A 134 -12.45 -3.30 -0.07
C GLU A 134 -12.98 -4.56 0.62
N GLU A 135 -13.93 -4.40 1.54
CA GLU A 135 -14.52 -5.47 2.33
C GLU A 135 -16.01 -5.64 2.03
N ASP A 136 -16.46 -6.89 1.99
CA ASP A 136 -17.86 -7.21 1.75
C ASP A 136 -18.66 -7.19 3.06
N PHE A 137 -19.29 -6.05 3.35
CA PHE A 137 -20.26 -5.95 4.46
C PHE A 137 -21.66 -6.43 4.05
N GLY A 138 -21.75 -7.52 3.29
CA GLY A 138 -23.01 -8.14 2.87
C GLY A 138 -23.68 -7.48 1.67
N HIS A 139 -22.89 -7.06 0.67
CA HIS A 139 -23.35 -6.46 -0.58
C HIS A 139 -24.14 -7.45 -1.48
N LYS A 140 -24.14 -8.75 -1.15
CA LYS A 140 -24.98 -9.75 -1.83
C LYS A 140 -26.46 -9.46 -1.57
N ARG A 141 -27.23 -9.30 -2.66
CA ARG A 141 -28.56 -8.65 -2.82
C ARG A 141 -29.74 -9.06 -1.91
N THR A 142 -29.54 -9.83 -0.86
CA THR A 142 -30.61 -10.29 0.04
C THR A 142 -30.33 -10.06 1.53
N MET A 143 -29.17 -9.50 1.89
CA MET A 143 -28.79 -9.36 3.28
C MET A 143 -29.50 -8.16 3.95
N GLN A 144 -30.10 -8.41 5.12
CA GLN A 144 -30.81 -7.37 5.86
C GLN A 144 -29.84 -6.31 6.39
N LEU A 145 -30.30 -5.06 6.50
CA LEU A 145 -29.47 -3.94 6.96
C LEU A 145 -28.87 -4.17 8.35
N SER A 146 -29.61 -4.82 9.26
CA SER A 146 -29.13 -5.21 10.59
C SER A 146 -27.90 -6.12 10.49
N GLN A 147 -27.96 -7.17 9.66
CA GLN A 147 -26.86 -8.11 9.46
C GLN A 147 -25.64 -7.44 8.85
N ARG A 148 -25.84 -6.54 7.87
CA ARG A 148 -24.74 -5.77 7.27
C ARG A 148 -24.05 -4.86 8.29
N ARG A 149 -24.82 -4.24 9.19
CA ARG A 149 -24.26 -3.46 10.30
C ARG A 149 -23.44 -4.34 11.24
N GLU A 150 -23.93 -5.53 11.60
CA GLU A 150 -23.17 -6.47 12.44
C GLU A 150 -21.85 -6.91 11.79
N LEU A 151 -21.83 -7.21 10.48
CA LEU A 151 -20.58 -7.50 9.77
C LEU A 151 -19.60 -6.32 9.84
N PHE A 152 -20.09 -5.09 9.69
CA PHE A 152 -19.25 -3.91 9.88
C PHE A 152 -18.77 -3.77 11.33
N LYS A 153 -19.59 -4.09 12.35
CA LYS A 153 -19.18 -4.07 13.76
C LYS A 153 -18.05 -5.08 14.03
N THR A 154 -18.21 -6.31 13.54
CA THR A 154 -17.19 -7.36 13.59
C THR A 154 -15.89 -6.85 12.98
N PHE A 155 -15.95 -6.27 11.78
CA PHE A 155 -14.78 -5.74 11.09
C PHE A 155 -14.02 -4.66 11.90
N ILE A 156 -14.73 -3.68 12.45
CA ILE A 156 -14.12 -2.55 13.19
C ILE A 156 -13.71 -2.89 14.62
N THR A 157 -14.12 -4.03 15.16
CA THR A 157 -13.72 -4.53 16.49
C THR A 157 -12.72 -5.68 16.43
N GLY A 158 -12.59 -6.35 15.28
CA GLY A 158 -11.76 -7.55 15.14
C GLY A 158 -12.32 -8.78 15.86
N CYS A 159 -13.53 -8.72 16.40
CA CYS A 159 -14.22 -9.89 16.94
C CYS A 159 -14.93 -10.60 15.80
N GLU A 160 -14.34 -11.67 15.26
CA GLU A 160 -15.10 -12.62 14.45
C GLU A 160 -16.35 -13.05 15.22
N PRO A 161 -17.52 -13.21 14.57
CA PRO A 161 -18.66 -13.82 15.23
C PRO A 161 -18.20 -15.20 15.70
N GLN A 162 -18.18 -15.42 17.02
CA GLN A 162 -17.97 -16.76 17.57
C GLN A 162 -18.97 -17.68 16.87
N GLN A 163 -18.46 -18.56 16.00
CA GLN A 163 -19.23 -19.69 15.55
C GLN A 163 -19.46 -20.53 16.80
N MET A 164 -20.67 -20.42 17.38
CA MET A 164 -21.16 -21.40 18.32
C MET A 164 -21.30 -22.71 17.54
N LEU A 165 -20.28 -23.56 17.65
CA LEU A 165 -20.36 -24.99 17.42
C LEU A 165 -20.39 -25.69 18.77
#